data_AF-A0A838DC08-F1
#
_entry.id   AF-A0A838DC08-F1
#
_cell.length_a   1.000
_cell.length_b   1.000
_cell.length_c   1.000
_cell.angle_alpha   90.00
_cell.angle_beta   90.00
_cell.angle_gamma   90.00
#
_symmetry.space_group_name_H-M   'P 1'
#
loop_
_entity.id
_entity.type
_entity.pdbx_description
1 polymer ?
#
loop_
_entity_poly.entity_id
_entity_poly.type
_entity_poly.pdbx_seq_one_letter_code
_entity_poly.pdbx_strand_id
1 'polypeptide(L)'
;MSLEELREKAFFQNSIDVWIMLCEEKKWDYSDIKNYLKFIDYLFSNGIKIQRFPLCIKESGGMFERGKDKTSFLERLSKVQSDNASAFTIKLTQSAIATMRGFAL
;
A
#
# COMPACT_ATOMS: atom_id res chain seq x y z
N MET A 1 -7.44 4.87 12.14
CA MET A 1 -7.02 5.96 11.24
C MET A 1 -7.74 5.78 9.90
N SER A 2 -7.70 6.76 9.00
CA SER A 2 -8.31 6.70 7.66
C SER A 2 -7.34 7.13 6.56
N LEU A 3 -7.62 6.77 5.31
CA LEU A 3 -6.88 7.27 4.15
C LEU A 3 -6.84 8.81 4.07
N GLU A 4 -7.83 9.49 4.65
CA GLU A 4 -7.89 10.95 4.72
C GLU A 4 -6.85 11.52 5.69
N GLU A 5 -6.69 10.91 6.86
CA GLU A 5 -5.61 11.27 7.80
C GLU A 5 -4.22 11.00 7.20
N LEU A 6 -4.09 9.95 6.37
CA LEU A 6 -2.85 9.64 5.65
C LEU A 6 -2.52 10.75 4.62
N ARG A 7 -3.55 11.25 3.92
CA ARG A 7 -3.41 12.36 2.97
C ARG A 7 -3.01 13.67 3.64
N GLU A 8 -3.57 13.97 4.81
CA GLU A 8 -3.22 15.18 5.56
C GLU A 8 -1.76 15.19 6.01
N LYS A 9 -1.19 14.02 6.30
CA LYS A 9 0.23 13.88 6.66
C LYS A 9 1.17 14.02 5.45
N ALA A 10 0.85 13.37 4.34
CA ALA A 10 1.60 13.54 3.10
C ALA A 10 0.74 13.20 1.87
N PHE A 11 0.91 14.00 0.82
CA PHE A 11 0.22 13.83 -0.45
C PHE A 11 0.64 12.58 -1.23
N PHE A 12 1.88 12.14 -1.02
CA PHE A 12 2.47 10.96 -1.63
C PHE A 12 2.75 9.95 -0.53
N GLN A 13 2.11 8.80 -0.64
CA GLN A 13 2.20 7.72 0.35
C GLN A 13 2.71 6.45 -0.31
N ASN A 14 3.33 5.59 0.50
CA ASN A 14 3.67 4.25 0.04
C ASN A 14 2.38 3.43 -0.12
N SER A 15 2.25 2.74 -1.24
CA SER A 15 1.19 1.77 -1.53
C SER A 15 0.93 0.76 -0.42
N ILE A 16 1.97 0.40 0.34
CA ILE A 16 1.89 -0.55 1.45
C ILE A 16 1.21 0.09 2.65
N ASP A 17 1.56 1.33 3.00
CA ASP A 17 0.87 2.08 4.06
C ASP A 17 -0.57 2.42 3.66
N VAL A 18 -0.82 2.72 2.38
CA VAL A 18 -2.17 2.89 1.84
C VAL A 18 -2.99 1.60 1.95
N TRP A 19 -2.41 0.46 1.60
CA TRP A 19 -3.06 -0.86 1.72
C TRP A 19 -3.39 -1.20 3.17
N ILE A 20 -2.41 -1.07 4.07
CA ILE A 20 -2.61 -1.32 5.50
C ILE A 20 -3.73 -0.41 6.02
N MET A 21 -3.72 0.87 5.67
CA MET A 21 -4.71 1.82 6.12
C MET A 21 -6.12 1.49 5.60
N LEU A 22 -6.24 1.11 4.32
CA LEU A 22 -7.50 0.68 3.72
C LEU A 22 -8.03 -0.61 4.39
N CYS A 23 -7.14 -1.57 4.65
CA CYS A 23 -7.47 -2.79 5.37
C CYS A 23 -7.94 -2.49 6.81
N GLU A 24 -7.26 -1.59 7.53
CA GLU A 24 -7.70 -1.15 8.86
C GLU A 24 -9.08 -0.47 8.81
N GLU A 25 -9.33 0.43 7.84
CA GLU A 25 -10.64 1.06 7.65
C GLU A 25 -11.74 0.02 7.38
N LYS A 26 -11.45 -1.02 6.58
CA LYS A 26 -12.40 -2.04 6.18
C LYS A 26 -12.42 -3.29 7.07
N LYS A 27 -11.61 -3.32 8.13
CA LYS A 27 -11.39 -4.49 9.01
C LYS A 27 -10.96 -5.74 8.25
N TRP A 28 -10.12 -5.58 7.24
CA TRP A 28 -9.51 -6.68 6.49
C TRP A 28 -8.14 -7.05 7.02
N ASP A 29 -7.75 -8.29 6.78
CA ASP A 29 -6.39 -8.72 7.01
C ASP A 29 -5.47 -8.23 5.88
N TYR A 30 -4.46 -7.43 6.24
CA TYR A 30 -3.51 -6.88 5.27
C TYR A 30 -2.37 -7.84 4.95
N SER A 31 -2.21 -8.94 5.70
CA SER A 31 -1.08 -9.86 5.59
C SER A 31 -1.16 -10.76 4.34
N ASP A 32 -2.33 -10.80 3.69
CA ASP A 32 -2.54 -11.53 2.44
C ASP A 32 -1.91 -10.79 1.24
N ILE A 33 -0.80 -11.34 0.76
CA ILE A 33 -0.05 -10.83 -0.39
C ILE A 33 -0.89 -10.86 -1.68
N LYS A 34 -1.76 -11.86 -1.88
CA LYS A 34 -2.56 -11.94 -3.11
C LYS A 34 -3.55 -10.79 -3.18
N ASN A 35 -4.14 -10.43 -2.05
CA ASN A 35 -5.07 -9.30 -1.96
C ASN A 35 -4.35 -7.97 -2.21
N TYR A 36 -3.13 -7.81 -1.69
CA TYR A 36 -2.30 -6.66 -2.02
C TYR A 36 -2.00 -6.57 -3.52
N LEU A 37 -1.62 -7.68 -4.17
CA LEU A 37 -1.34 -7.68 -5.61
C LEU A 37 -2.58 -7.31 -6.44
N LYS A 38 -3.75 -7.86 -6.08
CA LYS A 38 -5.04 -7.48 -6.69
C LYS A 38 -5.34 -6.00 -6.50
N PHE A 39 -5.03 -5.45 -5.32
CA PHE A 39 -5.23 -4.04 -5.04
C PHE A 39 -4.35 -3.17 -5.95
N ILE A 40 -3.06 -3.50 -6.10
CA ILE A 40 -2.15 -2.80 -7.02
C ILE A 40 -2.67 -2.88 -8.46
N ASP A 41 -3.09 -4.06 -8.91
CA ASP A 41 -3.67 -4.26 -10.24
C ASP A 41 -4.94 -3.43 -10.45
N TYR A 42 -5.81 -3.37 -9.44
CA TYR A 42 -7.01 -2.54 -9.45
C TYR A 42 -6.67 -1.05 -9.57
N LEU A 43 -5.63 -0.57 -8.89
CA LEU A 43 -5.18 0.83 -9.02
C LEU A 43 -4.68 1.13 -10.44
N PHE A 44 -3.90 0.23 -11.03
CA PHE A 44 -3.45 0.35 -12.43
C PHE A 44 -4.63 0.36 -13.39
N SER A 45 -5.56 -0.59 -13.25
CA SER A 45 -6.75 -0.72 -14.09
C SER A 45 -7.68 0.49 -14.01
N ASN A 46 -7.71 1.19 -12.87
CA ASN A 46 -8.48 2.43 -12.69
C ASN A 46 -7.69 3.71 -13.09
N GLY A 47 -6.50 3.56 -13.68
CA GLY A 47 -5.71 4.70 -14.16
C GLY A 47 -5.11 5.56 -13.03
N ILE A 48 -5.00 5.02 -11.80
CA ILE A 48 -4.32 5.71 -10.72
C ILE A 48 -2.83 5.77 -11.06
N LYS A 49 -2.30 7.00 -11.17
CA LYS A 49 -0.87 7.21 -11.40
C LYS A 49 -0.09 6.77 -10.17
N ILE A 50 0.49 5.58 -10.25
CA ILE A 50 1.43 5.04 -9.28
C ILE A 50 2.81 4.95 -9.93
N GLN A 51 3.84 5.32 -9.17
CA GLN A 51 5.23 5.25 -9.63
C GLN A 51 5.95 4.19 -8.81
N ARG A 52 6.75 3.34 -9.48
CA ARG A 52 7.61 2.40 -8.76
C ARG A 52 8.50 3.17 -7.81
N PHE A 53 8.39 2.85 -6.53
CA PHE A 53 9.32 3.35 -5.55
C PHE A 53 10.49 2.37 -5.52
N PRO A 54 11.73 2.78 -5.86
CA PRO A 54 12.87 1.90 -5.71
C PRO A 54 12.99 1.57 -4.22
N LEU A 55 12.53 0.38 -3.84
CA LEU A 55 12.74 -0.20 -2.52
C LEU A 55 14.24 -0.40 -2.36
N CYS A 56 14.94 0.62 -1.87
CA CYS A 56 16.21 0.39 -1.20
C CYS A 56 15.87 -0.40 0.07
N ILE A 57 15.95 -1.72 -0.01
CA ILE A 57 16.07 -2.59 1.16
C ILE A 57 17.47 -2.39 1.75
N LYS A 58 17.77 -1.16 2.17
CA LYS A 58 18.86 -0.80 3.08
C LYS A 58 18.17 -0.06 4.21
N GLU A 59 17.92 -0.78 5.29
CA GLU A 59 17.73 -0.22 6.63
C GLU A 59 16.85 1.03 6.72
N SER A 60 15.65 1.02 6.13
CA SER A 60 14.66 2.04 6.46
C SER A 60 14.02 1.72 7.81
N GLY A 61 14.77 1.96 8.88
CA GLY A 61 14.27 2.30 10.21
C GLY A 61 13.59 3.67 10.19
N GLY A 62 12.63 3.86 9.28
CA GLY A 62 11.87 5.09 9.11
C GLY A 62 10.51 4.97 9.79
N MET A 63 10.41 5.52 11.01
CA MET A 63 9.22 5.99 11.75
C MET A 63 7.94 5.13 11.81
N PHE A 64 7.91 3.91 11.28
CA PHE A 64 6.85 2.92 11.47
C PHE A 64 7.42 1.66 12.12
N GLU A 65 7.89 1.79 13.38
CA GLU A 65 8.13 0.67 14.29
C GLU A 65 6.82 0.01 14.75
N ARG A 66 5.94 -0.34 13.81
CA ARG A 66 4.64 -0.99 14.11
C ARG A 66 4.65 -2.46 13.72
N GLY A 67 5.18 -3.26 14.63
CA GLY A 67 4.87 -4.68 14.79
C GLY A 67 5.62 -5.66 13.89
N LYS A 68 5.92 -6.86 14.43
CA LYS A 68 6.53 -8.00 13.72
C LYS A 68 5.81 -8.36 12.40
N ASP A 69 4.51 -8.05 12.29
CA ASP A 69 3.69 -8.37 11.12
C ASP A 69 4.04 -7.56 9.86
N LYS A 70 4.31 -6.25 9.94
CA LYS A 70 4.65 -5.45 8.75
C LYS A 70 5.96 -5.91 8.13
N THR A 71 6.97 -6.21 8.95
CA THR A 71 8.26 -6.74 8.49
C THR A 71 8.11 -8.11 7.82
N SER A 72 7.30 -9.01 8.41
CA SER A 72 7.06 -10.33 7.82
C SER A 72 6.28 -10.25 6.50
N PHE A 73 5.31 -9.34 6.40
CA PHE A 73 4.61 -9.05 5.14
C PHE A 73 5.57 -8.54 4.06
N LEU A 74 6.41 -7.56 4.38
CA LEU A 74 7.40 -7.01 3.45
C LEU A 74 8.41 -8.05 2.98
N GLU A 75 8.88 -8.91 3.88
CA GLU A 75 9.79 -10.01 3.54
C GLU A 75 9.11 -11.01 2.58
N ARG A 76 7.86 -11.37 2.84
CA ARG A 76 7.07 -12.26 1.96
C ARG A 76 6.83 -11.61 0.61
N LEU A 77 6.49 -10.31 0.58
CA LEU A 77 6.29 -9.55 -0.66
C LEU A 77 7.57 -9.50 -1.49
N SER A 78 8.72 -9.26 -0.85
CA SER A 78 10.03 -9.23 -1.52
C SER A 78 10.44 -10.57 -2.14
N LYS A 79 9.89 -11.69 -1.66
CA LYS A 79 10.12 -13.02 -2.24
C LYS A 79 9.21 -13.32 -3.44
N VAL A 80 8.17 -12.52 -3.65
CA VAL A 80 7.28 -12.67 -4.81
C VAL A 80 7.93 -12.02 -6.03
N GLN A 81 8.25 -12.84 -7.03
CA GLN A 81 8.72 -12.36 -8.32
C GLN A 81 7.52 -11.94 -9.18
N SER A 82 7.00 -10.75 -8.92
CA SER A 82 5.94 -10.13 -9.73
C SER A 82 6.22 -8.64 -9.90
N ASP A 83 5.89 -8.11 -11.08
CA ASP A 83 6.03 -6.68 -11.39
C ASP A 83 5.23 -5.80 -10.39
N ASN A 84 4.12 -6.36 -9.89
CA ASN A 84 3.21 -5.78 -8.91
C ASN A 84 3.62 -6.04 -7.44
N ALA A 85 4.63 -6.89 -7.19
CA ALA A 85 5.15 -7.19 -5.86
C ALA A 85 6.25 -6.21 -5.44
N SER A 86 6.02 -4.91 -5.66
CA SER A 86 6.94 -3.82 -5.33
C SER A 86 6.20 -2.76 -4.52
N ALA A 87 6.93 -1.91 -3.79
CA ALA A 87 6.33 -0.71 -3.25
C ALA A 87 6.17 0.33 -4.37
N PHE A 88 5.02 0.97 -4.39
CA PHE A 88 4.73 2.08 -5.27
C PHE A 88 4.47 3.34 -4.46
N THR A 89 4.79 4.50 -5.03
CA THR A 89 4.32 5.79 -4.53
C THR A 89 2.96 6.08 -5.15
N ILE A 90 1.98 6.33 -4.29
CA ILE A 90 0.61 6.66 -4.67
C ILE A 90 0.34 8.12 -4.26
N LYS A 91 -0.21 8.90 -5.18
CA LYS A 91 -0.73 10.23 -4.87
C LYS A 91 -2.15 10.11 -4.31
N LEU A 92 -2.35 10.47 -3.05
CA LEU A 92 -3.66 10.43 -2.38
C LEU A 92 -4.55 11.62 -2.74
N THR A 93 -4.98 11.72 -3.99
CA THR A 93 -6.03 12.69 -4.36
C THR A 93 -7.40 12.23 -3.84
N GLN A 94 -8.37 13.15 -3.75
CA GLN A 94 -9.75 12.80 -3.36
C GLN A 94 -10.33 11.71 -4.27
N SER A 95 -10.08 11.80 -5.58
CA SER A 95 -10.48 10.80 -6.56
C SER A 95 -9.82 9.45 -6.31
N ALA A 96 -8.51 9.43 -6.03
CA ALA A 96 -7.79 8.21 -5.76
C ALA A 96 -8.30 7.51 -4.49
N ILE A 97 -8.55 8.28 -3.41
CA ILE A 97 -9.12 7.74 -2.17
C ILE A 97 -10.50 7.13 -2.42
N ALA A 98 -11.35 7.81 -3.19
CA ALA A 98 -12.67 7.28 -3.56
C ALA A 98 -12.55 5.97 -4.36
N THR A 99 -11.64 5.91 -5.34
CA THR A 99 -11.36 4.69 -6.12
C THR A 99 -10.88 3.55 -5.21
N MET A 100 -9.93 3.81 -4.30
CA MET A 100 -9.40 2.83 -3.35
C MET A 100 -10.49 2.28 -2.43
N ARG A 101 -11.38 3.15 -1.92
CA ARG A 101 -12.54 2.73 -1.11
C ARG A 101 -13.53 1.88 -1.91
N GLY A 102 -13.57 2.00 -3.24
CA GLY A 102 -14.36 1.16 -4.13
C GLY A 102 -13.82 -0.27 -4.30
N PHE A 103 -12.55 -0.53 -3.97
CA PHE A 103 -11.95 -1.86 -4.08
C PHE A 103 -12.63 -2.86 -3.12
N ALA A 104 -12.80 -4.10 -3.53
CA ALA A 104 -13.34 -5.22 -2.75
C ALA A 104 -12.48 -6.49 -2.96
N LEU A 105 -12.33 -7.31 -1.91
CA LEU A 105 -11.48 -8.52 -1.90
C LEU A 105 -11.96 -9.66 -2.81
#